data_AF-A0A3D2X4Q9-F1
#
_entry.id   AF-A0A3D2X4Q9-F1
#
_cell.length_a   1.000
_cell.length_b   1.000
_cell.length_c   1.000
_cell.angle_alpha   90.00
_cell.angle_beta   90.00
_cell.angle_gamma   90.00
#
_symmetry.space_group_name_H-M   'P 1'
#
loop_
_entity.id
_entity.type
_entity.pdbx_description
1 polymer ?
#
loop_
_entity_poly.entity_id
_entity_poly.type
_entity_poly.pdbx_seq_one_letter_code
_entity_poly.pdbx_strand_id
1 'polypeptide(L)'
;QGMDIELLSSGDFYKNPYVKKAIDIMKERYIEKISIESISEELEVSSSYLSRKFKEDTGHTYLDFLNMYRVQQAIRLLDEGVYRVYQVSDMIGFSDYKHFCAVFKRYTKTSPTEFIKNKGCTSQ
;
A
#
# COMPACT_ATOMS: atom_id res chain seq x y z
N GLN A 1 -2.36 8.50 14.79
CA GLN A 1 -1.19 7.70 14.36
C GLN A 1 -0.87 8.16 12.95
N GLY A 2 0.18 8.97 12.80
CA GLY A 2 0.59 9.57 11.53
C GLY A 2 1.26 8.55 10.62
N MET A 3 1.16 8.76 9.31
CA MET A 3 1.84 7.97 8.29
C MET A 3 3.31 8.39 8.24
N ASP A 4 4.21 7.50 8.63
CA ASP A 4 5.63 7.72 8.33
C ASP A 4 5.94 7.11 6.97
N ILE A 5 5.81 7.96 5.94
CA ILE A 5 5.91 7.58 4.52
C ILE A 5 7.33 7.08 4.16
N GLU A 6 8.34 7.49 4.92
CA GLU A 6 9.73 7.03 4.74
C GLU A 6 9.92 5.55 5.16
N LEU A 7 9.18 5.07 6.16
CA LEU A 7 9.31 3.71 6.71
C LEU A 7 8.94 2.61 5.69
N LEU A 8 8.06 2.93 4.73
CA LEU A 8 7.63 1.98 3.70
C LEU A 8 8.69 1.73 2.62
N SER A 9 9.62 2.66 2.41
CA SER A 9 10.52 2.63 1.26
C SER A 9 11.72 1.69 1.48
N SER A 10 12.30 1.68 2.68
CA SER A 10 13.51 0.91 2.98
C SER A 10 13.16 -0.30 3.85
N GLY A 11 13.08 -1.50 3.26
CA GLY A 11 12.77 -2.75 3.97
C GLY A 11 13.83 -3.19 5.00
N ASP A 12 14.88 -2.40 5.20
CA ASP A 12 16.05 -2.70 6.03
C ASP A 12 15.87 -2.42 7.53
N PHE A 13 14.73 -1.87 7.95
CA PHE A 13 14.45 -1.60 9.37
C PHE A 13 13.82 -2.77 10.14
N TYR A 14 13.26 -3.76 9.43
CA TYR A 14 12.59 -4.89 10.07
C TYR A 14 13.59 -5.98 10.45
N LYS A 15 13.59 -6.36 11.74
CA LYS A 15 14.59 -7.29 12.29
C LYS A 15 14.32 -8.72 11.85
N ASN A 16 13.07 -9.06 11.54
CA ASN A 16 12.72 -10.41 11.13
C ASN A 16 12.90 -10.62 9.61
N PRO A 17 13.72 -11.60 9.18
CA PRO A 17 13.98 -11.85 7.75
C PRO A 17 12.73 -12.29 6.98
N TYR A 18 11.79 -12.99 7.61
CA TYR A 18 10.53 -13.37 6.97
C TYR A 18 9.63 -12.17 6.74
N VAL A 19 9.61 -11.21 7.67
CA VAL A 19 8.87 -9.95 7.50
C VAL A 19 9.48 -9.13 6.36
N LYS A 20 10.81 -9.04 6.29
CA LYS A 20 11.50 -8.36 5.18
C LYS A 20 11.15 -8.99 3.83
N LYS A 21 11.26 -10.32 3.71
CA LYS A 21 10.89 -11.04 2.48
C LYS A 21 9.42 -10.88 2.11
N ALA A 22 8.52 -10.96 3.09
CA ALA A 22 7.10 -10.74 2.86
C ALA A 22 6.82 -9.35 2.31
N ILE A 23 7.45 -8.32 2.85
CA ILE A 23 7.34 -6.94 2.36
C ILE A 23 7.87 -6.83 0.92
N ASP A 24 9.00 -7.47 0.62
CA ASP A 24 9.60 -7.46 -0.72
C ASP A 24 8.64 -8.07 -1.76
N ILE A 25 8.10 -9.26 -1.47
CA ILE A 25 7.07 -9.93 -2.27
C ILE A 25 5.85 -9.03 -2.45
N MET A 26 5.40 -8.37 -1.37
CA MET A 26 4.26 -7.46 -1.42
C MET A 26 4.54 -6.23 -2.28
N LYS A 27 5.76 -5.70 -2.29
CA LYS A 27 6.16 -4.54 -3.09
C LYS A 27 6.31 -4.87 -4.56
N GLU A 28 6.77 -6.07 -4.89
CA GLU A 28 6.91 -6.54 -6.27
C GLU A 28 5.54 -6.84 -6.89
N ARG A 29 4.65 -7.49 -6.12
CA ARG A 29 3.35 -7.99 -6.60
C ARG A 29 2.16 -7.24 -6.00
N TYR A 30 2.34 -5.97 -5.64
CA TYR A 30 1.29 -5.19 -4.96
C TYR A 30 0.01 -5.02 -5.79
N ILE A 31 0.09 -5.09 -7.11
CA ILE A 31 -1.05 -4.94 -8.02
C ILE A 31 -1.92 -6.22 -7.98
N GLU A 32 -1.32 -7.37 -7.70
CA GLU A 32 -1.98 -8.66 -7.71
C GLU A 32 -2.80 -8.91 -6.43
N LYS A 33 -3.67 -9.92 -6.48
CA LYS A 33 -4.42 -10.36 -5.31
C LYS A 33 -3.55 -11.26 -4.44
N ILE A 34 -2.70 -10.65 -3.63
CA ILE A 34 -1.84 -11.35 -2.67
C ILE A 34 -2.53 -11.50 -1.31
N SER A 35 -2.40 -12.69 -0.73
CA SER A 35 -2.89 -13.03 0.61
C SER A 35 -1.73 -13.43 1.50
N ILE A 36 -1.85 -13.22 2.81
CA ILE A 36 -0.84 -13.66 3.78
C ILE A 36 -0.57 -15.17 3.72
N GLU A 37 -1.59 -15.95 3.35
CA GLU A 37 -1.50 -17.40 3.16
C GLU A 37 -0.56 -17.75 2.02
N SER A 38 -0.73 -17.12 0.85
CA SER A 38 0.12 -17.34 -0.32
C SER A 38 1.57 -16.91 -0.06
N ILE A 39 1.78 -15.79 0.62
CA ILE A 39 3.14 -15.35 1.00
C ILE A 39 3.76 -16.33 2.00
N SER A 40 2.98 -16.82 2.97
CA SER A 40 3.49 -17.77 3.96
C SER A 40 3.86 -19.12 3.37
N GLU A 41 3.10 -19.58 2.37
CA GLU A 41 3.37 -20.80 1.62
C GLU A 41 4.68 -20.68 0.81
N GLU A 42 4.88 -19.57 0.09
CA GLU A 42 6.11 -19.29 -0.65
C GLU A 42 7.35 -19.17 0.25
N LEU A 43 7.16 -18.71 1.49
CA LEU A 43 8.21 -18.58 2.50
C LEU A 43 8.38 -19.84 3.38
N GLU A 44 7.61 -20.90 3.13
CA GLU A 44 7.62 -22.16 3.90
C GLU A 44 7.40 -21.95 5.41
N VAL A 45 6.52 -21.02 5.79
CA VAL A 45 6.15 -20.71 7.18
C VAL A 45 4.64 -20.72 7.38
N SER A 46 4.19 -20.88 8.62
CA SER A 46 2.75 -20.80 8.91
C SER A 46 2.23 -19.37 8.76
N SER A 47 1.07 -19.21 8.10
CA SER A 47 0.36 -17.93 7.95
C SER A 47 0.13 -17.21 9.28
N SER A 48 -0.21 -17.95 10.35
CA SER A 48 -0.35 -17.41 11.70
C SER A 48 0.96 -16.84 12.25
N TYR A 49 2.08 -17.52 12.03
CA TYR A 49 3.40 -17.05 12.47
C TYR A 49 3.77 -15.76 11.73
N LEU A 50 3.65 -15.78 10.39
CA LEU A 50 3.99 -14.64 9.56
C LEU A 50 3.09 -13.43 9.87
N SER A 51 1.77 -13.62 9.99
CA SER A 51 0.82 -12.56 10.34
C SER A 51 1.14 -11.92 11.70
N ARG A 52 1.42 -12.75 12.71
CA ARG A 52 1.79 -12.26 14.05
C ARG A 52 3.08 -11.45 14.00
N LYS A 53 4.11 -12.02 13.38
CA LYS A 53 5.44 -11.39 13.32
C LYS A 53 5.44 -10.13 12.47
N PHE A 54 4.71 -10.13 11.36
CA PHE A 54 4.52 -8.96 10.51
C PHE A 54 3.88 -7.83 11.31
N LYS A 55 2.82 -8.11 12.08
CA LYS A 55 2.19 -7.09 12.92
C LYS A 55 3.07 -6.62 14.08
N GLU A 56 3.84 -7.52 14.68
CA GLU A 56 4.81 -7.17 15.74
C GLU A 56 5.91 -6.23 15.21
N ASP A 57 6.48 -6.50 14.04
CA ASP A 57 7.59 -5.72 13.46
C ASP A 57 7.10 -4.42 12.78
N THR A 58 5.99 -4.47 12.06
CA THR A 58 5.48 -3.33 11.28
C THR A 58 4.49 -2.46 12.05
N GLY A 59 3.84 -3.00 13.08
CA GLY A 59 2.70 -2.36 13.74
C GLY A 59 1.38 -2.47 12.97
N HIS A 60 1.40 -3.01 11.75
CA HIS A 60 0.27 -3.08 10.84
C HIS A 60 -0.06 -4.53 10.46
N THR A 61 -1.30 -4.81 10.09
CA THR A 61 -1.62 -6.09 9.44
C THR A 61 -1.08 -6.08 8.00
N TYR A 62 -0.85 -7.26 7.41
CA TYR A 62 -0.41 -7.34 6.02
C TYR A 62 -1.35 -6.58 5.06
N LEU A 63 -2.67 -6.68 5.28
CA LEU A 63 -3.66 -6.01 4.43
C LEU A 63 -3.61 -4.49 4.58
N ASP A 64 -3.41 -3.99 5.81
CA ASP A 64 -3.27 -2.55 6.07
C ASP A 64 -2.00 -2.02 5.42
N PHE A 65 -0.89 -2.77 5.51
CA PHE A 65 0.37 -2.44 4.84
C PHE A 65 0.23 -2.43 3.30
N LEU A 66 -0.38 -3.46 2.72
CA LEU A 66 -0.61 -3.55 1.27
C LEU A 66 -1.43 -2.36 0.77
N ASN A 67 -2.54 -2.06 1.45
CA ASN A 67 -3.40 -0.93 1.11
C ASN A 67 -2.65 0.40 1.23
N MET A 68 -1.82 0.56 2.27
CA MET A 68 -1.01 1.75 2.48
C MET A 68 0.02 1.93 1.36
N TYR A 69 0.72 0.86 0.97
CA TYR A 69 1.67 0.88 -0.14
C TYR A 69 0.98 1.20 -1.48
N ARG A 70 -0.18 0.60 -1.76
CA ARG A 70 -1.00 0.91 -2.94
C ARG A 70 -1.40 2.38 -2.99
N VAL A 71 -1.84 2.95 -1.87
CA VAL A 71 -2.17 4.38 -1.77
C VAL A 71 -0.94 5.26 -1.98
N GLN A 72 0.22 4.87 -1.50
CA GLN A 72 1.47 5.58 -1.78
C GLN A 72 1.79 5.61 -3.29
N GLN A 73 1.64 4.49 -3.99
CA GLN A 73 1.79 4.46 -5.45
C GLN A 73 0.70 5.29 -6.14
N ALA A 74 -0.53 5.27 -5.63
CA ALA A 74 -1.62 6.10 -6.13
C ALA A 74 -1.29 7.59 -6.07
N ILE A 75 -0.74 8.05 -4.93
CA ILE A 75 -0.32 9.44 -4.76
C ILE A 75 0.72 9.80 -5.81
N ARG A 76 1.73 8.95 -6.04
CA ARG A 76 2.76 9.17 -7.07
C ARG A 76 2.16 9.30 -8.47
N LEU A 77 1.28 8.37 -8.86
CA LEU A 77 0.63 8.38 -10.17
C LEU A 77 -0.31 9.59 -10.36
N LEU A 78 -1.01 10.01 -9.30
CA LEU A 78 -1.85 11.21 -9.33
C LEU A 78 -1.01 12.49 -9.33
N ASP A 79 0.18 12.46 -8.73
CA ASP A 79 1.14 13.57 -8.71
C ASP A 79 1.66 13.91 -10.11
N GLU A 80 1.88 12.88 -10.95
CA GLU A 80 2.26 13.01 -12.37
C GLU A 80 1.20 13.76 -13.20
N GLY A 81 -0.07 13.76 -12.78
CA GLY A 81 -1.14 14.52 -13.42
C GLY A 81 -1.60 13.96 -14.78
N VAL A 82 -1.07 12.81 -15.22
CA VAL A 82 -1.40 12.20 -16.53
C VAL A 82 -2.57 11.21 -16.45
N TYR A 83 -2.84 10.66 -15.27
CA TYR A 83 -3.85 9.61 -15.08
C TYR A 83 -5.12 10.12 -14.40
N ARG A 84 -6.27 9.62 -14.82
CA ARG A 84 -7.55 9.81 -14.13
C ARG A 84 -7.63 8.92 -12.90
N VAL A 85 -8.42 9.33 -11.91
CA VAL A 85 -8.57 8.60 -10.63
C VAL A 85 -8.95 7.13 -10.81
N TYR A 86 -9.86 6.83 -11.75
CA TYR A 86 -10.28 5.45 -12.04
C TYR A 86 -9.18 4.61 -12.71
N GLN A 87 -8.28 5.23 -13.49
CA GLN A 87 -7.15 4.54 -14.09
C GLN A 87 -6.14 4.19 -13.01
N VAL A 88 -5.85 5.14 -12.11
CA VAL A 88 -4.95 4.91 -10.97
C VAL A 88 -5.46 3.77 -10.09
N SER A 89 -6.76 3.69 -9.80
CA SER A 89 -7.29 2.59 -8.99
C SER A 89 -7.06 1.20 -9.60
N ASP A 90 -7.15 1.10 -10.93
CA ASP A 90 -6.90 -0.14 -11.67
C ASP A 90 -5.40 -0.48 -11.66
N MET A 91 -4.55 0.50 -11.96
CA MET A 91 -3.09 0.35 -12.05
C MET A 91 -2.41 -0.03 -10.72
N ILE A 92 -3.05 0.22 -9.57
CA ILE A 92 -2.50 -0.12 -8.25
C ILE A 92 -3.18 -1.36 -7.63
N GLY A 93 -4.04 -2.06 -8.37
CA GLY A 93 -4.63 -3.33 -7.92
C GLY A 93 -5.88 -3.24 -7.04
N PHE A 94 -6.62 -2.12 -7.08
CA PHE A 94 -7.97 -2.07 -6.48
C PHE A 94 -9.02 -2.46 -7.51
N SER A 95 -9.68 -3.60 -7.30
CA SER A 95 -10.80 -4.04 -8.14
C SER A 95 -12.09 -3.25 -7.90
N ASP A 96 -12.20 -2.54 -6.76
CA ASP A 96 -13.38 -1.74 -6.42
C ASP A 96 -12.99 -0.27 -6.15
N TYR A 97 -13.58 0.63 -6.94
CA TYR A 97 -13.30 2.06 -6.88
C TYR A 97 -13.78 2.70 -5.57
N LYS A 98 -14.89 2.24 -4.99
CA LYS A 98 -15.42 2.79 -3.73
C LYS A 98 -14.50 2.42 -2.57
N HIS A 99 -14.02 1.18 -2.55
CA HIS A 99 -13.03 0.71 -1.59
C HIS A 99 -11.73 1.51 -1.72
N PHE A 100 -11.22 1.70 -2.94
CA PHE A 100 -10.06 2.56 -3.18
C PHE A 100 -10.27 3.98 -2.60
N CYS A 101 -11.38 4.65 -2.93
CA CYS A 101 -11.67 5.99 -2.41
C CYS A 101 -11.70 6.05 -0.88
N ALA A 102 -12.33 5.06 -0.24
CA ALA A 102 -12.42 4.99 1.23
C ALA A 102 -11.04 4.80 1.87
N VAL A 103 -10.24 3.89 1.32
CA VAL A 103 -8.89 3.58 1.77
C VAL A 103 -7.96 4.78 1.56
N PHE A 104 -7.96 5.36 0.36
CA PHE A 104 -7.18 6.56 0.04
C PHE A 104 -7.49 7.70 1.01
N LYS A 105 -8.77 8.00 1.25
CA LYS A 105 -9.19 9.05 2.18
C LYS A 105 -8.80 8.75 3.63
N ARG A 106 -8.87 7.49 4.06
CA ARG A 106 -8.47 7.07 5.42
C ARG A 106 -7.00 7.43 5.69
N TYR A 107 -6.13 7.15 4.72
CA TYR A 107 -4.69 7.38 4.82
C TYR A 107 -4.31 8.85 4.57
N THR A 108 -4.77 9.44 3.46
CA THR A 108 -4.37 10.79 3.04
C THR A 108 -5.19 11.93 3.66
N LYS A 109 -6.29 11.61 4.34
CA LYS A 109 -7.31 12.56 4.87
C LYS A 109 -8.10 13.33 3.81
N THR A 110 -7.80 13.14 2.52
CA THR A 110 -8.43 13.81 1.39
C THR A 110 -8.91 12.77 0.38
N SER A 111 -10.00 13.02 -0.36
CA SER A 111 -10.39 12.09 -1.43
C SER A 111 -9.43 12.18 -2.62
N PRO A 112 -9.27 11.12 -3.43
CA PRO A 112 -8.38 11.17 -4.58
C PRO A 112 -8.81 12.22 -5.62
N THR A 113 -10.11 12.48 -5.75
CA THR A 113 -10.65 13.57 -6.60
C THR A 113 -10.28 14.95 -6.08
N GLU A 114 -10.34 15.17 -4.76
CA GLU A 114 -9.90 16.43 -4.15
C GLU A 114 -8.38 16.62 -4.28
N PHE A 115 -7.61 15.53 -4.16
CA PHE A 115 -6.15 15.54 -4.33
C PHE A 115 -5.74 16.06 -5.72
N ILE A 116 -6.35 15.55 -6.79
CA ILE A 116 -6.08 16.05 -8.16
C ILE A 116 -6.60 17.48 -8.40
N LYS A 117 -7.74 17.84 -7.79
CA LYS A 117 -8.31 19.19 -7.96
C LYS A 117 -7.42 20.25 -7.32
N ASN A 118 -6.82 19.94 -6.17
CA ASN A 118 -5.89 20.83 -5.50
C ASN A 118 -4.60 21.04 -6.32
N LYS A 119 -4.13 20.02 -7.04
CA LYS A 119 -2.99 20.11 -7.98
C LYS A 119 -3.29 20.98 -9.20
N GLY A 120 -4.50 20.86 -9.76
CA GLY A 120 -4.94 21.60 -10.94
C GLY A 120 -5.10 23.12 -10.75
N CYS A 121 -5.02 23.62 -9.51
CA CYS A 121 -5.02 25.05 -9.18
C CYS A 121 -3.61 25.53 -8.78
N THR A 122 -2.58 25.07 -9.48
CA THR A 122 -1.26 25.73 -9.49
C THR A 122 -1.14 26.51 -10.78
N SER A 123 -2.01 27.50 -10.97
CA SER A 123 -1.75 28.57 -11.94
C SER A 123 -0.72 29.50 -11.31
N GLN A 124 0.54 29.36 -11.70
CA GLN A 124 1.48 30.47 -11.81
C GLN A 124 2.29 30.31 -13.09
#